data_AF-A0A2G6WVZ7-F1
#
_entry.id   AF-A0A2G6WVZ7-F1
#
_cell.length_a   1.000
_cell.length_b   1.000
_cell.length_c   1.000
_cell.angle_alpha   90.00
_cell.angle_beta   90.00
_cell.angle_gamma   90.00
#
_symmetry.space_group_name_H-M   'P 1'
#
loop_
_entity.id
_entity.type
_entity.pdbx_description
1 polymer ?
#
loop_
_entity_poly.entity_id
_entity_poly.type
_entity_poly.pdbx_seq_one_letter_code
_entity_poly.pdbx_strand_id
1 'polypeptide(L)'
;MHNTKSLAFKAILGAAIAAAATTSAIAAAPSFADCFKLKPGVAYTLSDRSKVQIIKSQFAGKAAMGVVSTDGGVKTVNFFDETGRQRLGSEQYGIAALGGNASKVVIKEVFAAPFPEVPADVKPGASFKLAGKGVKTTSAGNEPFDFGKKYQADLVFVGFENLELKPNYNARTFENVCHMRSRGEDNAVDSWYAPEYGVIKMQVKTAKGEALFSYELDGLEER
;
A
#
# COMPACT_ATOMS: atom_id res chain seq x y z
N MET A 1 -12.92 76.47 -17.61
CA MET A 1 -12.15 76.17 -16.39
C MET A 1 -12.95 75.17 -15.56
N HIS A 2 -12.34 74.03 -15.23
CA HIS A 2 -12.66 73.02 -14.19
C HIS A 2 -14.07 72.39 -14.14
N ASN A 3 -14.24 71.09 -14.45
CA ASN A 3 -14.03 69.89 -13.58
C ASN A 3 -15.09 69.85 -12.45
N THR A 4 -15.88 68.80 -12.16
CA THR A 4 -15.46 67.45 -11.72
C THR A 4 -16.71 66.57 -11.35
N LYS A 5 -16.74 65.29 -11.80
CA LYS A 5 -17.30 64.02 -11.18
C LYS A 5 -18.77 63.96 -10.68
N SER A 6 -19.67 63.11 -11.19
CA SER A 6 -19.79 61.63 -11.10
C SER A 6 -19.77 61.07 -9.67
N LEU A 7 -20.81 60.29 -9.29
CA LEU A 7 -20.67 58.87 -8.92
C LEU A 7 -22.04 58.18 -8.76
N ALA A 8 -22.23 57.18 -9.61
CA ALA A 8 -23.37 56.29 -9.66
C ALA A 8 -23.34 55.22 -8.54
N PHE A 9 -24.54 54.81 -8.12
CA PHE A 9 -24.80 53.63 -7.29
C PHE A 9 -24.16 52.38 -7.92
N LYS A 10 -23.26 51.70 -7.19
CA LYS A 10 -22.78 50.36 -7.54
C LYS A 10 -23.53 49.32 -6.70
N ALA A 11 -24.28 48.47 -7.39
CA ALA A 11 -24.81 47.22 -6.87
C ALA A 11 -23.64 46.30 -6.45
N ILE A 12 -23.71 45.79 -5.23
CA ILE A 12 -22.78 44.78 -4.71
C ILE A 12 -23.37 43.43 -5.12
N LEU A 13 -22.90 42.86 -6.23
CA LEU A 13 -23.08 41.43 -6.49
C LEU A 13 -22.16 40.66 -5.54
N GLY A 14 -22.76 39.94 -4.59
CA GLY A 14 -22.07 38.95 -3.80
C GLY A 14 -21.61 37.80 -4.70
N ALA A 15 -20.31 37.75 -4.98
CA ALA A 15 -19.68 36.58 -5.57
C ALA A 15 -19.62 35.49 -4.49
N ALA A 16 -20.52 34.50 -4.60
CA ALA A 16 -20.36 33.24 -3.90
C ALA A 16 -19.10 32.56 -4.45
N ILE A 17 -18.04 32.57 -3.65
CA ILE A 17 -16.83 31.79 -3.94
C ILE A 17 -17.20 30.34 -3.67
N ALA A 18 -17.58 29.61 -4.72
CA ALA A 18 -17.58 28.17 -4.69
C ALA A 18 -16.13 27.73 -4.47
N ALA A 19 -15.79 27.35 -3.24
CA ALA A 19 -14.55 26.66 -2.96
C ALA A 19 -14.60 25.32 -3.72
N ALA A 20 -13.98 25.29 -4.89
CA ALA A 20 -13.71 24.05 -5.59
C ALA A 20 -12.82 23.23 -4.67
N ALA A 21 -13.39 22.20 -4.03
CA ALA A 21 -12.61 21.17 -3.38
C ALA A 21 -11.72 20.56 -4.47
N THR A 22 -10.44 20.94 -4.48
CA THR A 22 -9.44 20.30 -5.32
C THR A 22 -9.29 18.88 -4.82
N THR A 23 -10.07 17.95 -5.36
CA THR A 23 -9.82 16.53 -5.24
C THR A 23 -8.44 16.27 -5.85
N SER A 24 -7.43 16.15 -5.00
CA SER A 24 -6.08 15.77 -5.42
C SER A 24 -6.19 14.52 -6.30
N ALA A 25 -5.90 14.67 -7.58
CA ALA A 25 -5.96 13.57 -8.54
C ALA A 25 -5.08 12.42 -8.03
N ILE A 26 -5.67 11.23 -7.93
CA ILE A 26 -4.91 10.03 -7.58
C ILE A 26 -4.05 9.67 -8.79
N ALA A 27 -2.79 9.32 -8.54
CA ALA A 27 -1.94 8.81 -9.61
C ALA A 27 -2.47 7.45 -10.10
N ALA A 28 -2.92 7.41 -11.36
CA ALA A 28 -3.21 6.16 -12.06
C ALA A 28 -1.90 5.46 -12.47
N ALA A 29 -1.88 4.13 -12.53
CA ALA A 29 -0.70 3.40 -12.99
C ALA A 29 -0.63 3.43 -14.53
N PRO A 30 0.41 3.99 -15.15
CA PRO A 30 0.56 3.91 -16.61
C PRO A 30 1.14 2.57 -17.07
N SER A 31 1.76 1.80 -16.18
CA SER A 31 2.29 0.45 -16.44
C SER A 31 2.19 -0.46 -15.21
N PHE A 32 2.44 -1.76 -15.40
CA PHE A 32 2.43 -2.74 -14.32
C PHE A 32 3.44 -2.40 -13.21
N ALA A 33 4.66 -2.01 -13.58
CA ALA A 33 5.68 -1.61 -12.62
C ALA A 33 5.26 -0.42 -11.73
N ASP A 34 4.47 0.50 -12.27
CA ASP A 34 4.07 1.72 -11.56
C ASP A 34 3.10 1.46 -10.41
N CYS A 35 2.36 0.34 -10.45
CA CYS A 35 1.48 -0.07 -9.36
C CYS A 35 2.24 -0.31 -8.04
N PHE A 36 3.52 -0.65 -8.11
CA PHE A 36 4.34 -0.98 -6.95
C PHE A 36 5.11 0.23 -6.40
N LYS A 37 5.11 1.37 -7.11
CA LYS A 37 5.78 2.58 -6.63
C LYS A 37 5.12 3.06 -5.35
N LEU A 38 5.92 3.27 -4.31
CA LEU A 38 5.46 3.73 -3.00
C LEU A 38 5.83 5.20 -2.81
N LYS A 39 4.92 5.99 -2.22
CA LYS A 39 5.17 7.41 -1.95
C LYS A 39 5.35 7.65 -0.45
N PRO A 40 6.53 8.13 -0.02
CA PRO A 40 6.76 8.49 1.37
C PRO A 40 5.76 9.55 1.87
N GLY A 41 5.33 9.41 3.12
CA GLY A 41 4.37 10.33 3.74
C GLY A 41 2.92 10.13 3.28
N VAL A 42 2.61 9.02 2.60
CA VAL A 42 1.24 8.54 2.44
C VAL A 42 0.86 7.76 3.69
N ALA A 43 -0.29 8.06 4.27
CA ALA A 43 -0.88 7.37 5.40
C ALA A 43 -2.38 7.20 5.20
N TYR A 44 -2.91 6.04 5.59
CA TYR A 44 -4.31 5.68 5.41
C TYR A 44 -4.73 4.61 6.42
N THR A 45 -6.04 4.45 6.57
CA THR A 45 -6.65 3.40 7.39
C THR A 45 -7.44 2.44 6.51
N LEU A 46 -7.38 1.16 6.85
CA LEU A 46 -8.12 0.09 6.21
C LEU A 46 -9.39 -0.22 7.00
N SER A 47 -10.39 -0.85 6.37
CA SER A 47 -11.68 -1.19 6.99
C SER A 47 -11.59 -2.23 8.11
N ASP A 48 -10.47 -2.96 8.20
CA ASP A 48 -10.13 -3.81 9.35
C ASP A 48 -9.54 -3.01 10.54
N ARG A 49 -9.44 -1.69 10.40
CA ARG A 49 -8.86 -0.70 11.33
C ARG A 49 -7.33 -0.67 11.37
N SER A 50 -6.66 -1.41 10.49
CA SER A 50 -5.21 -1.30 10.31
C SER A 50 -4.83 0.11 9.86
N LYS A 51 -3.84 0.71 10.50
CA LYS A 51 -3.24 1.97 10.05
C LYS A 51 -1.99 1.68 9.22
N VAL A 52 -1.91 2.26 8.04
CA VAL A 52 -0.78 2.10 7.12
C VAL A 52 -0.06 3.44 6.94
N GLN A 53 1.28 3.41 6.97
CA GLN A 53 2.13 4.56 6.67
C GLN A 53 3.30 4.13 5.81
N ILE A 54 3.60 4.92 4.78
CA ILE A 54 4.75 4.71 3.90
C ILE A 54 5.87 5.67 4.30
N ILE A 55 7.05 5.13 4.59
CA ILE A 55 8.22 5.89 5.05
C ILE A 55 9.44 5.63 4.14
N LYS A 56 10.32 6.64 4.02
CA LYS A 56 11.70 6.39 3.60
C LYS A 56 12.46 5.81 4.78
N SER A 57 13.29 4.81 4.53
CA SER A 57 14.11 4.17 5.56
C SER A 57 15.42 3.64 4.99
N GLN A 58 16.21 3.01 5.85
CA GLN A 58 17.28 2.11 5.46
C GLN A 58 17.00 0.73 6.06
N PHE A 59 17.23 -0.32 5.27
CA PHE A 59 17.08 -1.70 5.72
C PHE A 59 18.27 -2.53 5.25
N ALA A 60 18.93 -3.22 6.20
CA ALA A 60 20.13 -4.02 5.94
C ALA A 60 21.22 -3.27 5.12
N GLY A 61 21.42 -1.98 5.44
CA GLY A 61 22.43 -1.14 4.77
C GLY A 61 22.03 -0.63 3.38
N LYS A 62 20.78 -0.83 2.94
CA LYS A 62 20.25 -0.34 1.66
C LYS A 62 19.18 0.73 1.89
N ALA A 63 19.10 1.71 1.00
CA ALA A 63 17.94 2.60 0.94
C ALA A 63 16.67 1.78 0.67
N ALA A 64 15.59 2.08 1.39
CA ALA A 64 14.37 1.29 1.36
C ALA A 64 13.12 2.16 1.52
N MET A 65 12.02 1.67 0.96
CA MET A 65 10.67 2.10 1.23
C MET A 65 10.04 1.16 2.25
N GLY A 66 9.62 1.70 3.40
CA GLY A 66 8.95 0.94 4.45
C GLY A 66 7.45 1.13 4.40
N VAL A 67 6.68 0.05 4.28
CA VAL A 67 5.23 0.05 4.52
C VAL A 67 5.01 -0.41 5.94
N VAL A 68 4.72 0.54 6.83
CA VAL A 68 4.37 0.30 8.22
C VAL A 68 2.89 -0.02 8.30
N SER A 69 2.52 -1.14 8.90
CA SER A 69 1.14 -1.46 9.25
C SER A 69 1.02 -1.65 10.76
N THR A 70 -0.01 -1.06 11.36
CA THR A 70 -0.33 -1.21 12.78
C THR A 70 -1.77 -1.67 12.93
N ASP A 71 -1.96 -2.85 13.52
CA ASP A 71 -3.27 -3.43 13.82
C ASP A 71 -3.23 -4.15 15.18
N GLY A 72 -4.27 -3.98 16.00
CA GLY A 72 -4.39 -4.68 17.28
C GLY A 72 -3.21 -4.52 18.25
N GLY A 73 -2.41 -3.44 18.11
CA GLY A 73 -1.18 -3.22 18.88
C GLY A 73 0.06 -3.98 18.35
N VAL A 74 -0.07 -4.66 17.22
CA VAL A 74 1.03 -5.27 16.45
C VAL A 74 1.49 -4.27 15.39
N LYS A 75 2.79 -3.96 15.39
CA LYS A 75 3.41 -3.17 14.33
C LYS A 75 4.28 -4.08 13.47
N THR A 76 4.07 -3.99 12.16
CA THR A 76 4.88 -4.68 11.14
C THR A 76 5.40 -3.66 10.15
N VAL A 77 6.64 -3.80 9.70
CA VAL A 77 7.22 -2.99 8.63
C VAL A 77 7.71 -3.92 7.53
N ASN A 78 7.20 -3.68 6.34
CA ASN A 78 7.56 -4.39 5.13
C ASN A 78 8.51 -3.50 4.31
N PHE A 79 9.72 -3.98 4.02
CA PHE A 79 10.74 -3.18 3.33
C PHE A 79 10.90 -3.59 1.88
N PHE A 80 10.86 -2.59 1.00
CA PHE A 80 11.05 -2.71 -0.44
C PHE A 80 12.19 -1.79 -0.90
N ASP A 81 12.72 -2.04 -2.08
CA ASP A 81 13.62 -1.09 -2.75
C ASP A 81 12.87 0.19 -3.16
N GLU A 82 13.60 1.15 -3.75
CA GLU A 82 13.01 2.43 -4.17
C GLU A 82 11.99 2.27 -5.32
N THR A 83 12.09 1.18 -6.10
CA THR A 83 11.07 0.87 -7.11
C THR A 83 9.80 0.27 -6.52
N GLY A 84 9.87 -0.23 -5.28
CA GLY A 84 8.80 -0.94 -4.59
C GLY A 84 8.58 -2.38 -5.09
N ARG A 85 9.33 -2.85 -6.09
CA ARG A 85 9.17 -4.17 -6.70
C ARG A 85 10.03 -5.25 -6.05
N GLN A 86 11.19 -4.89 -5.50
CA GLN A 86 12.07 -5.82 -4.82
C GLN A 86 11.76 -5.85 -3.33
N ARG A 87 11.56 -7.05 -2.79
CA ARG A 87 11.35 -7.26 -1.37
C ARG A 87 12.68 -7.43 -0.65
N LEU A 88 13.00 -6.51 0.26
CA LEU A 88 14.25 -6.52 1.03
C LEU A 88 14.10 -7.27 2.37
N GLY A 89 12.93 -7.21 2.99
CA GLY A 89 12.67 -7.94 4.22
C GLY A 89 11.42 -7.50 4.97
N SER A 90 11.36 -7.81 6.26
CA SER A 90 10.34 -7.33 7.18
C SER A 90 10.84 -7.26 8.62
N GLU A 91 10.16 -6.45 9.43
CA GLU A 91 10.30 -6.42 10.87
C GLU A 91 8.91 -6.49 11.52
N GLN A 92 8.75 -7.37 12.49
CA GLN A 92 7.59 -7.39 13.37
C GLN A 92 8.03 -6.97 14.78
N TYR A 93 7.26 -6.09 15.39
CA TYR A 93 7.54 -5.50 16.70
C TYR A 93 6.71 -6.19 17.79
N GLY A 94 7.16 -6.06 19.04
CA GLY A 94 6.46 -6.61 20.19
C GLY A 94 5.03 -6.08 20.33
N ILE A 95 4.12 -6.91 20.82
CA ILE A 95 2.70 -6.57 20.92
C ILE A 95 2.45 -5.87 22.27
N ALA A 96 2.20 -4.56 22.25
CA ALA A 96 1.98 -3.79 23.48
C ALA A 96 0.81 -4.31 24.32
N ALA A 97 -0.28 -4.73 23.66
CA ALA A 97 -1.47 -5.27 24.32
C ALA A 97 -1.19 -6.58 25.09
N LEU A 98 -0.11 -7.28 24.78
CA LEU A 98 0.32 -8.51 25.47
C LEU A 98 1.53 -8.27 26.38
N GLY A 99 1.81 -7.02 26.75
CA GLY A 99 2.96 -6.64 27.58
C GLY A 99 4.31 -6.61 26.86
N GLY A 100 4.32 -6.76 25.53
CA GLY A 100 5.52 -6.64 24.71
C GLY A 100 5.95 -5.19 24.47
N ASN A 101 7.21 -4.98 24.11
CA ASN A 101 7.69 -3.64 23.78
C ASN A 101 7.46 -3.35 22.28
N ALA A 102 6.51 -2.46 21.97
CA ALA A 102 6.16 -2.06 20.59
C ALA A 102 7.26 -1.29 19.84
N SER A 103 8.34 -0.90 20.52
CA SER A 103 9.53 -0.29 19.91
C SER A 103 10.66 -1.30 19.67
N LYS A 104 10.52 -2.55 20.12
CA LYS A 104 11.52 -3.61 19.88
C LYS A 104 11.06 -4.58 18.80
N VAL A 105 11.94 -4.82 17.84
CA VAL A 105 11.77 -5.87 16.82
C VAL A 105 11.89 -7.23 17.50
N VAL A 106 10.91 -8.09 17.30
CA VAL A 106 10.85 -9.47 17.83
C VAL A 106 11.06 -10.52 16.75
N ILE A 107 10.68 -10.21 15.50
CA ILE A 107 10.97 -11.02 14.32
C ILE A 107 11.54 -10.10 13.25
N LYS A 108 12.68 -10.47 12.69
CA LYS A 108 13.30 -9.77 11.56
C LYS A 108 13.55 -10.76 10.44
N GLU A 109 13.10 -10.46 9.24
CA GLU A 109 13.40 -11.25 8.06
C GLU A 109 14.24 -10.40 7.10
N VAL A 110 15.37 -10.93 6.68
CA VAL A 110 16.27 -10.27 5.71
C VAL A 110 16.41 -11.18 4.49
N PHE A 111 16.04 -10.68 3.32
CA PHE A 111 16.25 -11.40 2.07
C PHE A 111 17.68 -11.21 1.56
N ALA A 112 18.19 -12.24 0.87
CA ALA A 112 19.48 -12.21 0.20
C ALA A 112 19.29 -12.03 -1.31
N ALA A 113 20.32 -11.51 -1.99
CA ALA A 113 20.32 -11.45 -3.45
C ALA A 113 20.44 -12.88 -4.05
N PRO A 114 19.72 -13.20 -5.14
CA PRO A 114 18.73 -12.35 -5.81
C PRO A 114 17.45 -12.20 -4.96
N PHE A 115 16.99 -10.95 -4.83
CA PHE A 115 15.82 -10.61 -4.04
C PHE A 115 14.53 -11.07 -4.73
N PRO A 116 13.48 -11.44 -3.98
CA PRO A 116 12.14 -11.59 -4.55
C PRO A 116 11.71 -10.28 -5.22
N GLU A 117 11.48 -10.32 -6.53
CA GLU A 117 11.20 -9.13 -7.34
C GLU A 117 10.00 -9.35 -8.25
N VAL A 118 9.04 -8.42 -8.18
CA VAL A 118 7.95 -8.35 -9.16
C VAL A 118 8.49 -7.87 -10.50
N PRO A 119 8.29 -8.57 -11.63
CA PRO A 119 8.82 -8.14 -12.93
C PRO A 119 8.27 -6.78 -13.35
N ALA A 120 9.04 -6.02 -14.15
CA ALA A 120 8.63 -4.67 -14.56
C ALA A 120 7.52 -4.68 -15.63
N ASP A 121 7.50 -5.70 -16.50
CA ASP A 121 6.56 -5.81 -17.61
C ASP A 121 5.85 -7.17 -17.54
N VAL A 122 4.61 -7.14 -17.05
CA VAL A 122 3.71 -8.28 -16.99
C VAL A 122 2.43 -7.87 -17.67
N LYS A 123 1.96 -8.69 -18.61
CA LYS A 123 0.68 -8.45 -19.31
C LYS A 123 -0.49 -8.94 -18.47
N PRO A 124 -1.67 -8.30 -18.55
CA PRO A 124 -2.89 -8.84 -17.96
C PRO A 124 -3.11 -10.31 -18.35
N GLY A 125 -3.50 -11.13 -17.38
CA GLY A 125 -3.67 -12.58 -17.47
C GLY A 125 -2.37 -13.39 -17.34
N ALA A 126 -1.18 -12.77 -17.36
CA ALA A 126 0.08 -13.50 -17.27
C ALA A 126 0.43 -13.89 -15.83
N SER A 127 1.04 -15.06 -15.70
CA SER A 127 1.57 -15.57 -14.44
C SER A 127 3.07 -15.32 -14.32
N PHE A 128 3.53 -15.11 -13.09
CA PHE A 128 4.95 -15.08 -12.75
C PHE A 128 5.17 -15.63 -11.35
N LYS A 129 6.42 -16.02 -11.06
CA LYS A 129 6.81 -16.58 -9.76
C LYS A 129 7.87 -15.71 -9.10
N LEU A 130 7.66 -15.38 -7.83
CA LEU A 130 8.70 -14.78 -7.00
C LEU A 130 9.58 -15.88 -6.41
N ALA A 131 10.88 -15.61 -6.37
CA ALA A 131 11.85 -16.52 -5.77
C ALA A 131 12.88 -15.72 -4.98
N GLY A 132 13.46 -16.35 -3.98
CA GLY A 132 14.49 -15.73 -3.16
C GLY A 132 14.71 -16.53 -1.88
N LYS A 133 15.77 -16.18 -1.17
CA LYS A 133 16.11 -16.79 0.12
C LYS A 133 16.22 -15.70 1.16
N GLY A 134 15.96 -16.05 2.41
CA GLY A 134 16.09 -15.12 3.52
C GLY A 134 16.51 -15.80 4.79
N VAL A 135 16.78 -14.98 5.81
CA VAL A 135 17.01 -15.42 7.18
C VAL A 135 15.98 -14.75 8.06
N LYS A 136 15.26 -15.56 8.84
CA LYS A 136 14.37 -15.12 9.91
C LYS A 136 15.13 -15.16 11.22
N THR A 137 15.27 -14.01 11.87
CA THR A 137 15.86 -13.85 13.19
C THR A 137 14.75 -13.65 14.22
N THR A 138 14.79 -14.45 15.28
CA THR A 138 13.92 -14.35 16.47
C THR A 138 14.77 -14.49 17.73
N SER A 139 14.15 -14.41 18.91
CA SER A 139 14.84 -14.72 20.18
C SER A 139 15.36 -16.16 20.26
N ALA A 140 14.79 -17.09 19.50
CA ALA A 140 15.23 -18.49 19.45
C ALA A 140 16.47 -18.71 18.55
N GLY A 141 16.85 -17.70 17.76
CA GLY A 141 17.99 -17.77 16.84
C GLY A 141 17.63 -17.41 15.41
N ASN A 142 18.50 -17.81 14.48
CA ASN A 142 18.40 -17.53 13.06
C ASN A 142 18.00 -18.78 12.27
N GLU A 143 17.00 -18.65 11.42
CA GLU A 143 16.48 -19.72 10.59
C GLU A 143 16.50 -19.29 9.11
N PRO A 144 17.26 -19.98 8.23
CA PRO A 144 17.18 -19.72 6.79
C PRO A 144 15.87 -20.24 6.22
N PHE A 145 15.32 -19.55 5.23
CA PHE A 145 14.10 -19.99 4.55
C PHE A 145 14.12 -19.64 3.06
N ASP A 146 13.27 -20.35 2.32
CA ASP A 146 12.99 -20.10 0.90
C ASP A 146 11.67 -19.32 0.76
N PHE A 147 11.69 -18.26 -0.05
CA PHE A 147 10.52 -17.40 -0.24
C PHE A 147 9.33 -18.18 -0.78
N GLY A 148 9.54 -19.02 -1.80
CA GLY A 148 8.47 -19.75 -2.48
C GLY A 148 7.86 -20.87 -1.64
N LYS A 149 8.57 -21.34 -0.62
CA LYS A 149 8.04 -22.31 0.36
C LYS A 149 7.27 -21.65 1.49
N LYS A 150 7.63 -20.43 1.86
CA LYS A 150 7.06 -19.72 3.01
C LYS A 150 5.87 -18.82 2.61
N TYR A 151 5.93 -18.23 1.42
CA TYR A 151 4.97 -17.25 0.93
C TYR A 151 4.26 -17.76 -0.32
N GLN A 152 3.05 -17.28 -0.57
CA GLN A 152 2.36 -17.48 -1.84
C GLN A 152 3.12 -16.74 -2.93
N ALA A 153 3.94 -17.46 -3.68
CA ALA A 153 4.90 -16.88 -4.61
C ALA A 153 4.52 -17.04 -6.08
N ASP A 154 3.47 -17.82 -6.38
CA ASP A 154 2.88 -17.91 -7.72
C ASP A 154 1.78 -16.85 -7.84
N LEU A 155 2.01 -15.85 -8.68
CA LEU A 155 1.13 -14.71 -8.88
C LEU A 155 0.62 -14.62 -10.31
N VAL A 156 -0.58 -14.08 -10.46
CA VAL A 156 -1.21 -13.71 -11.72
C VAL A 156 -1.51 -12.22 -11.67
N PHE A 157 -1.03 -11.47 -12.66
CA PHE A 157 -1.54 -10.13 -12.88
C PHE A 157 -2.87 -10.24 -13.61
N VAL A 158 -3.99 -10.03 -12.90
CA VAL A 158 -5.34 -10.17 -13.48
C VAL A 158 -5.56 -9.07 -14.52
N GLY A 159 -5.21 -7.83 -14.17
CA GLY A 159 -5.31 -6.68 -15.05
C GLY A 159 -5.42 -5.37 -14.27
N PHE A 160 -5.64 -4.30 -15.01
CA PHE A 160 -5.95 -3.00 -14.42
C PHE A 160 -7.44 -2.88 -14.15
N GLU A 161 -7.80 -2.29 -13.02
CA GLU A 161 -9.17 -2.00 -12.64
C GLU A 161 -9.30 -0.55 -12.17
N ASN A 162 -10.46 0.05 -12.38
CA ASN A 162 -10.83 1.28 -11.68
C ASN A 162 -11.59 0.88 -10.42
N LEU A 163 -11.06 1.25 -9.26
CA LEU A 163 -11.64 0.87 -7.98
C LEU A 163 -12.31 2.07 -7.32
N GLU A 164 -13.64 2.02 -7.21
CA GLU A 164 -14.42 3.00 -6.46
C GLU A 164 -14.44 2.61 -4.98
N LEU A 165 -13.86 3.45 -4.14
CA LEU A 165 -13.86 3.31 -2.67
C LEU A 165 -14.50 4.55 -2.04
N LYS A 166 -14.81 4.47 -0.74
CA LYS A 166 -15.40 5.59 0.01
C LYS A 166 -14.57 6.01 1.22
N PRO A 167 -13.28 6.37 1.05
CA PRO A 167 -12.46 6.84 2.16
C PRO A 167 -13.11 8.00 2.89
N ASN A 168 -13.19 7.94 4.22
CA ASN A 168 -13.84 8.96 5.06
C ASN A 168 -15.28 9.25 4.59
N TYR A 169 -15.99 8.24 4.08
CA TYR A 169 -17.34 8.34 3.49
C TYR A 169 -17.45 9.15 2.20
N ASN A 170 -16.34 9.57 1.58
CA ASN A 170 -16.32 10.31 0.34
C ASN A 170 -15.96 9.40 -0.83
N ALA A 171 -16.83 9.31 -1.84
CA ALA A 171 -16.58 8.50 -3.03
C ALA A 171 -15.30 8.97 -3.74
N ARG A 172 -14.41 8.01 -4.04
CA ARG A 172 -13.14 8.26 -4.69
C ARG A 172 -12.78 7.10 -5.60
N THR A 173 -12.42 7.41 -6.84
CA THR A 173 -11.98 6.42 -7.82
C THR A 173 -10.46 6.35 -7.86
N PHE A 174 -9.91 5.16 -7.62
CA PHE A 174 -8.52 4.83 -7.86
C PHE A 174 -8.42 4.23 -9.25
N GLU A 175 -7.90 4.99 -10.19
CA GLU A 175 -7.79 4.58 -11.60
C GLU A 175 -6.58 3.67 -11.83
N ASN A 176 -6.75 2.70 -12.74
CA ASN A 176 -5.70 1.75 -13.15
C ASN A 176 -4.95 1.10 -11.98
N VAL A 177 -5.68 0.58 -10.98
CA VAL A 177 -5.08 -0.23 -9.92
C VAL A 177 -4.71 -1.62 -10.46
N CYS A 178 -3.56 -2.16 -10.08
CA CYS A 178 -3.19 -3.52 -10.47
C CYS A 178 -3.92 -4.53 -9.58
N HIS A 179 -4.78 -5.35 -10.16
CA HIS A 179 -5.35 -6.51 -9.50
C HIS A 179 -4.41 -7.71 -9.66
N MET A 180 -3.89 -8.17 -8.53
CA MET A 180 -3.02 -9.33 -8.39
C MET A 180 -3.76 -10.47 -7.72
N ARG A 181 -3.56 -11.69 -8.21
CA ARG A 181 -4.04 -12.92 -7.56
C ARG A 181 -2.87 -13.83 -7.24
N SER A 182 -2.86 -14.39 -6.04
CA SER A 182 -2.01 -15.52 -5.68
C SER A 182 -2.87 -16.70 -5.20
N ARG A 183 -2.38 -17.93 -5.42
CA ARG A 183 -3.04 -19.15 -4.97
C ARG A 183 -2.07 -19.97 -4.14
N GLY A 184 -2.45 -20.21 -2.88
CA GLY A 184 -1.86 -21.23 -2.02
C GLY A 184 -2.62 -22.55 -2.12
N GLU A 185 -2.19 -23.52 -1.34
CA GLU A 185 -2.84 -24.84 -1.26
C GLU A 185 -4.28 -24.74 -0.73
N ASP A 186 -4.48 -23.97 0.35
CA ASP A 186 -5.77 -23.88 1.05
C ASP A 186 -6.59 -22.64 0.70
N ASN A 187 -5.96 -21.60 0.16
CA ASN A 187 -6.57 -20.29 -0.04
C ASN A 187 -6.05 -19.55 -1.26
N ALA A 188 -6.87 -18.63 -1.78
CA ALA A 188 -6.48 -17.65 -2.79
C ALA A 188 -6.53 -16.25 -2.18
N VAL A 189 -5.63 -15.38 -2.64
CA VAL A 189 -5.57 -13.98 -2.23
C VAL A 189 -5.69 -13.11 -3.47
N ASP A 190 -6.70 -12.26 -3.51
CA ASP A 190 -6.80 -11.15 -4.45
C ASP A 190 -6.31 -9.88 -3.75
N SER A 191 -5.50 -9.06 -4.42
CA SER A 191 -4.92 -7.82 -3.88
C SER A 191 -4.92 -6.73 -4.95
N TRP A 192 -5.33 -5.52 -4.59
CA TRP A 192 -5.34 -4.36 -5.49
C TRP A 192 -4.26 -3.37 -5.06
N TYR A 193 -3.30 -3.14 -5.95
CA TYR A 193 -2.19 -2.23 -5.76
C TYR A 193 -2.47 -0.91 -6.45
N ALA A 194 -2.54 0.17 -5.68
CA ALA A 194 -2.62 1.53 -6.21
C ALA A 194 -1.23 2.19 -6.16
N PRO A 195 -0.79 2.85 -7.25
CA PRO A 195 0.43 3.63 -7.25
C PRO A 195 0.44 4.63 -6.09
N GLU A 196 1.61 4.86 -5.52
CA GLU A 196 1.84 5.70 -4.34
C GLU A 196 1.35 5.11 -3.00
N TYR A 197 0.39 4.18 -2.99
CA TYR A 197 -0.22 3.62 -1.76
C TYR A 197 0.19 2.17 -1.45
N GLY A 198 0.51 1.37 -2.46
CA GLY A 198 0.65 -0.08 -2.31
C GLY A 198 -0.70 -0.78 -2.28
N VAL A 199 -0.86 -1.82 -1.44
CA VAL A 199 -2.12 -2.60 -1.38
C VAL A 199 -3.20 -1.81 -0.67
N ILE A 200 -4.26 -1.44 -1.41
CA ILE A 200 -5.40 -0.68 -0.89
C ILE A 200 -6.66 -1.53 -0.69
N LYS A 201 -6.66 -2.77 -1.19
CA LYS A 201 -7.74 -3.75 -0.97
C LYS A 201 -7.17 -5.15 -1.06
N MET A 202 -7.69 -6.04 -0.22
CA MET A 202 -7.35 -7.45 -0.22
C MET A 202 -8.57 -8.30 0.07
N GLN A 203 -8.64 -9.46 -0.57
CA GLN A 203 -9.63 -10.50 -0.28
C GLN A 203 -8.92 -11.84 -0.19
N VAL A 204 -9.15 -12.56 0.90
CA VAL A 204 -8.69 -13.94 1.10
C VAL A 204 -9.89 -14.85 1.02
N LYS A 205 -9.79 -15.88 0.18
CA LYS A 205 -10.85 -16.87 -0.06
C LYS A 205 -10.31 -18.27 0.19
N THR A 206 -11.14 -19.18 0.69
CA THR A 206 -10.80 -20.61 0.72
C THR A 206 -10.61 -21.16 -0.70
N ALA A 207 -10.04 -22.35 -0.85
CA ALA A 207 -9.97 -23.05 -2.12
C ALA A 207 -11.36 -23.26 -2.78
N LYS A 208 -12.44 -23.26 -1.99
CA LYS A 208 -13.84 -23.36 -2.46
C LYS A 208 -14.46 -22.00 -2.84
N GLY A 209 -13.74 -20.90 -2.64
CA GLY A 209 -14.18 -19.54 -2.96
C GLY A 209 -14.91 -18.80 -1.85
N GLU A 210 -15.02 -19.40 -0.65
CA GLU A 210 -15.66 -18.77 0.50
C GLU A 210 -14.77 -17.66 1.06
N ALA A 211 -15.34 -16.51 1.41
CA ALA A 211 -14.58 -15.41 1.99
C ALA A 211 -14.07 -15.77 3.40
N LEU A 212 -12.76 -15.64 3.60
CA LEU A 212 -12.11 -15.79 4.91
C LEU A 212 -11.89 -14.43 5.57
N PHE A 213 -11.41 -13.47 4.78
CA PHE A 213 -11.01 -12.16 5.28
C PHE A 213 -10.97 -11.15 4.13
N SER A 214 -11.27 -9.90 4.41
CA SER A 214 -11.09 -8.81 3.45
C SER A 214 -10.91 -7.48 4.16
N TYR A 215 -10.15 -6.60 3.54
CA TYR A 215 -10.12 -5.18 3.88
C TYR A 215 -10.08 -4.35 2.61
N GLU A 216 -10.41 -3.06 2.75
CA GLU A 216 -10.20 -2.05 1.75
C GLU A 216 -9.89 -0.71 2.41
N LEU A 217 -9.30 0.22 1.66
CA LEU A 217 -8.98 1.55 2.13
C LEU A 217 -10.27 2.28 2.50
N ASP A 218 -10.36 2.66 3.77
CA ASP A 218 -11.56 3.20 4.43
C ASP A 218 -11.34 4.62 4.95
N GLY A 219 -10.09 5.02 5.20
CA GLY A 219 -9.77 6.38 5.63
C GLY A 219 -8.48 6.92 5.04
N LEU A 220 -8.47 8.21 4.74
CA LEU A 220 -7.27 8.94 4.30
C LEU A 220 -6.93 9.99 5.34
N GLU A 221 -5.65 10.10 5.69
CA GLU A 221 -5.20 11.24 6.48
C GLU A 221 -5.12 12.46 5.56
N GLU A 222 -5.92 13.49 5.86
CA GLU A 222 -5.86 14.78 5.16
C GLU A 222 -4.52 15.46 5.50
N ARG A 223 -3.85 16.01 4.47
CA ARG A 223 -2.58 16.73 4.61
C ARG A 223 -2.79 18.18 4.95
#